data_AF-A0AAU4UC55-F1
#
_entry.id   AF-A0AAU4UC55-F1
#
_cell.length_a   1.000
_cell.length_b   1.000
_cell.length_c   1.000
_cell.angle_alpha   90.00
_cell.angle_beta   90.00
_cell.angle_gamma   90.00
#
_symmetry.space_group_name_H-M   'P 1'
#
loop_
_entity.id
_entity.type
_entity.pdbx_description
1 polymer ?
#
loop_
_entity_poly.entity_id
_entity_poly.type
_entity_poly.pdbx_seq_one_letter_code
_entity_poly.pdbx_strand_id
1 'polypeptide(L)'
;MTDDELLLAVRAHVAGRGLPGPASVQDVAAFEQMVGHPMPDLLKSLYLEVANGGFGPKKTLSLTDTGNWFSDRADLTMAYHDFTTDPDHQLPPGIVPLMDRGCAMWALIDFRTADGQMWDWDPNLCCLPHALAPLEQSLAQWLADWLHDVMPDGPYPHRELSSRDCPDR
;
A
#
# COMPACT_ATOMS: atom_id res chain seq x y z
N MET A 1 18.52 -9.11 1.20
CA MET A 1 18.00 -8.97 -0.17
C MET A 1 18.10 -7.51 -0.53
N THR A 2 18.70 -7.19 -1.66
CA THR A 2 18.74 -5.80 -2.18
C THR A 2 17.42 -5.46 -2.87
N ASP A 3 17.20 -4.18 -3.16
CA ASP A 3 16.02 -3.73 -3.91
C ASP A 3 15.95 -4.34 -5.32
N ASP A 4 17.09 -4.48 -6.00
CA ASP A 4 17.18 -5.15 -7.31
C ASP A 4 16.78 -6.63 -7.25
N GLU A 5 17.25 -7.34 -6.21
CA GLU A 5 16.88 -8.74 -5.98
C GLU A 5 15.38 -8.88 -5.68
N LEU A 6 14.84 -7.96 -4.88
CA LEU A 6 13.40 -7.87 -4.59
C LEU A 6 12.59 -7.62 -5.86
N LEU A 7 13.00 -6.64 -6.67
CA LEU A 7 12.32 -6.29 -7.92
C LEU A 7 12.25 -7.48 -8.88
N LEU A 8 13.36 -8.21 -9.03
CA LEU A 8 13.43 -9.42 -9.85
C LEU A 8 12.55 -10.53 -9.27
N ALA A 9 12.58 -10.74 -7.96
CA ALA A 9 11.76 -11.74 -7.28
C ALA A 9 10.26 -11.46 -7.44
N VAL A 10 9.82 -10.21 -7.24
CA VAL A 10 8.44 -9.79 -7.45
C VAL A 10 8.03 -10.01 -8.91
N ARG A 11 8.85 -9.58 -9.87
CA ARG A 11 8.60 -9.80 -11.30
C ARG A 11 8.38 -11.28 -11.63
N ALA A 12 9.25 -12.15 -11.12
CA ALA A 12 9.14 -13.59 -11.32
C ALA A 12 7.86 -14.15 -10.66
N HIS A 13 7.55 -13.71 -9.45
CA HIS A 13 6.41 -14.18 -8.67
C HIS A 13 5.05 -13.80 -9.30
N VAL A 14 4.98 -12.66 -9.99
CA VAL A 14 3.75 -12.20 -10.68
C VAL A 14 3.69 -12.55 -12.17
N ALA A 15 4.73 -13.20 -12.72
CA ALA A 15 4.78 -13.59 -14.12
C ALA A 15 3.58 -14.47 -14.50
N GLY A 16 2.97 -14.19 -15.64
CA GLY A 16 1.82 -14.95 -16.15
C GLY A 16 0.47 -14.64 -15.48
N ARG A 17 0.40 -13.73 -14.50
CA ARG A 17 -0.86 -13.32 -13.85
C ARG A 17 -1.72 -12.36 -14.70
N GLY A 18 -1.24 -11.94 -15.87
CA GLY A 18 -1.97 -11.00 -16.74
C GLY A 18 -2.13 -9.60 -16.13
N LEU A 19 -1.15 -9.15 -15.35
CA LEU A 19 -1.15 -7.81 -14.76
C LEU A 19 -1.08 -6.72 -15.84
N PRO A 20 -1.60 -5.50 -15.57
CA PRO A 20 -1.41 -4.38 -16.49
C PRO A 20 0.07 -4.09 -16.73
N GLY A 21 0.37 -3.56 -17.90
CA GLY A 21 1.74 -3.12 -18.23
C GLY A 21 2.26 -2.09 -17.22
N PRO A 22 3.59 -1.88 -17.14
CA PRO A 22 4.16 -0.88 -16.24
C PRO A 22 3.62 0.53 -16.50
N ALA A 23 3.58 1.34 -15.45
CA ALA A 23 3.17 2.74 -15.53
C ALA A 23 4.21 3.60 -16.26
N SER A 24 3.82 4.78 -16.71
CA SER A 24 4.77 5.73 -17.30
C SER A 24 5.46 6.58 -16.24
N VAL A 25 6.62 7.14 -16.58
CA VAL A 25 7.34 8.10 -15.71
C VAL A 25 6.50 9.35 -15.48
N GLN A 26 5.68 9.74 -16.45
CA GLN A 26 4.78 10.88 -16.35
C GLN A 26 3.67 10.62 -15.33
N ASP A 27 3.11 9.41 -15.28
CA ASP A 27 2.08 9.03 -14.30
C ASP A 27 2.65 9.05 -12.88
N VAL A 28 3.85 8.51 -12.68
CA VAL A 28 4.56 8.58 -11.39
C VAL A 28 4.78 10.02 -10.97
N ALA A 29 5.34 10.86 -11.85
CA ALA A 29 5.61 12.25 -11.52
C ALA A 29 4.33 13.04 -11.21
N ALA A 30 3.23 12.79 -11.93
CA ALA A 30 1.94 13.41 -11.65
C ALA A 30 1.40 13.01 -10.27
N PHE A 31 1.54 11.74 -9.90
CA PHE A 31 1.10 11.25 -8.60
C PHE A 31 1.97 11.79 -7.46
N GLU A 32 3.31 11.83 -7.62
CA GLU A 32 4.22 12.45 -6.64
C GLU A 32 3.88 13.93 -6.39
N GLN A 33 3.56 14.68 -7.45
CA GLN A 33 3.12 16.08 -7.34
C GLN A 33 1.81 16.21 -6.55
N MET A 34 0.87 15.28 -6.76
CA MET A 34 -0.40 15.25 -6.03
C MET A 34 -0.20 14.93 -4.54
N VAL A 35 0.66 13.96 -4.21
CA VAL A 35 0.96 13.58 -2.83
C VAL A 35 1.79 14.66 -2.13
N GLY A 36 2.60 15.42 -2.87
CA GLY A 36 3.52 16.44 -2.35
C GLY A 36 4.83 15.86 -1.80
N HIS A 37 5.08 14.56 -2.02
CA HIS A 37 6.28 13.84 -1.60
C HIS A 37 6.75 12.89 -2.71
N PRO A 38 8.06 12.62 -2.82
CA PRO A 38 8.56 11.64 -3.76
C PRO A 38 8.09 10.23 -3.38
N MET A 39 7.76 9.42 -4.38
CA MET A 39 7.45 8.01 -4.22
C MET A 39 8.73 7.26 -3.79
N PRO A 40 8.66 6.36 -2.79
CA PRO A 40 9.79 5.53 -2.39
C PRO A 40 10.38 4.78 -3.58
N ASP A 41 11.72 4.74 -3.67
CA ASP A 41 12.42 4.30 -4.89
C ASP A 41 12.06 2.86 -5.29
N LEU A 42 11.96 1.95 -4.31
CA LEU A 42 11.51 0.58 -4.57
C LEU A 42 10.08 0.51 -5.12
N LEU A 43 9.15 1.30 -4.58
CA LEU A 43 7.77 1.36 -5.07
C LEU A 43 7.72 1.90 -6.51
N LYS A 44 8.53 2.92 -6.77
CA LYS A 44 8.66 3.54 -8.08
C LYS A 44 9.17 2.55 -9.12
N SER A 45 10.23 1.82 -8.82
CA SER A 45 10.74 0.76 -9.71
C SER A 45 9.71 -0.35 -9.94
N LEU A 46 8.93 -0.73 -8.93
CA LEU A 46 7.85 -1.71 -9.11
C LEU A 46 6.80 -1.23 -10.11
N TYR A 47 6.34 0.02 -10.01
CA TYR A 47 5.36 0.57 -10.94
C TYR A 47 5.93 0.77 -12.35
N LEU A 48 7.16 1.26 -12.48
CA LEU A 48 7.79 1.56 -13.77
C LEU A 48 8.31 0.33 -14.51
N GLU A 49 8.68 -0.72 -13.78
CA GLU A 49 9.37 -1.85 -14.37
C GLU A 49 8.58 -3.15 -14.30
N VAL A 50 7.75 -3.36 -13.27
CA VAL A 50 7.03 -4.62 -13.09
C VAL A 50 5.60 -4.55 -13.62
N ALA A 51 4.75 -3.71 -13.04
CA ALA A 51 3.35 -3.60 -13.42
C ALA A 51 2.70 -2.36 -12.83
N ASN A 52 1.69 -1.80 -13.52
CA ASN A 52 0.83 -0.74 -13.00
C ASN A 52 -0.20 -1.31 -12.00
N GLY A 53 0.29 -1.77 -10.84
CA GLY A 53 -0.50 -2.42 -9.80
C GLY A 53 -0.58 -3.94 -9.93
N GLY A 54 -1.24 -4.58 -8.97
CA GLY A 54 -1.52 -6.01 -9.00
C GLY A 54 -0.48 -6.92 -8.33
N PHE A 55 0.66 -6.37 -7.90
CA PHE A 55 1.66 -7.08 -7.10
C PHE A 55 1.32 -7.00 -5.60
N GLY A 56 2.00 -7.74 -4.72
CA GLY A 56 1.71 -7.77 -3.29
C GLY A 56 0.63 -8.81 -2.88
N PRO A 57 0.42 -8.98 -1.57
CA PRO A 57 -0.36 -10.08 -0.99
C PRO A 57 -1.84 -10.06 -1.36
N LYS A 58 -2.47 -8.89 -1.46
CA LYS A 58 -3.85 -8.72 -1.91
C LYS A 58 -3.99 -7.83 -3.16
N LYS A 59 -2.91 -7.71 -3.95
CA LYS A 59 -2.82 -6.91 -5.18
C LYS A 59 -2.93 -5.41 -4.90
N THR A 60 -1.81 -4.71 -5.02
CA THR A 60 -1.74 -3.24 -4.95
C THR A 60 -2.61 -2.61 -6.02
N LEU A 61 -3.12 -1.42 -5.73
CA LEU A 61 -3.89 -0.64 -6.69
C LEU A 61 -3.02 -0.28 -7.90
N SER A 62 -3.67 -0.06 -9.05
CA SER A 62 -2.99 0.60 -10.17
C SER A 62 -2.69 2.05 -9.82
N LEU A 63 -1.57 2.58 -10.29
CA LEU A 63 -1.24 4.00 -10.19
C LEU A 63 -2.21 4.88 -10.98
N THR A 64 -2.66 4.39 -12.13
CA THR A 64 -3.65 5.02 -13.01
C THR A 64 -4.70 4.02 -13.44
N ASP A 65 -5.90 4.48 -13.81
CA ASP A 65 -6.97 3.60 -14.28
C ASP A 65 -6.54 2.76 -15.51
N THR A 66 -6.46 1.44 -15.32
CA THR A 66 -6.11 0.46 -16.35
C THR A 66 -7.33 -0.27 -16.93
N GLY A 67 -8.53 0.02 -16.43
CA GLY A 67 -9.76 -0.72 -16.72
C GLY A 67 -9.86 -2.09 -16.02
N ASN A 68 -8.81 -2.55 -15.33
CA ASN A 68 -8.80 -3.77 -14.52
C ASN A 68 -8.45 -3.41 -13.07
N TRP A 69 -9.47 -3.28 -12.22
CA TRP A 69 -9.29 -2.74 -10.88
C TRP A 69 -9.02 -3.83 -9.85
N PHE A 70 -8.16 -3.51 -8.89
CA PHE A 70 -7.78 -4.40 -7.78
C PHE A 70 -8.54 -4.12 -6.48
N SER A 71 -9.40 -3.09 -6.49
CA SER A 71 -10.26 -2.69 -5.38
C SER A 71 -11.55 -2.08 -5.92
N ASP A 72 -12.41 -1.59 -5.03
CA ASP A 72 -13.54 -0.73 -5.42
C ASP A 72 -13.09 0.66 -5.91
N ARG A 73 -11.79 0.97 -5.77
CA ARG A 73 -11.12 2.13 -6.37
C ARG A 73 -10.41 1.74 -7.68
N ALA A 74 -10.59 2.58 -8.69
CA ALA A 74 -9.99 2.42 -10.01
C ALA A 74 -8.46 2.50 -9.96
N ASP A 75 -7.92 3.42 -9.16
CA ASP A 75 -6.49 3.66 -9.02
C ASP A 75 -6.12 4.33 -7.68
N LEU A 76 -4.81 4.46 -7.46
CA LEU A 76 -4.21 5.13 -6.31
C LEU A 76 -4.65 6.59 -6.19
N THR A 77 -4.90 7.28 -7.31
CA THR A 77 -5.32 8.68 -7.32
C THR A 77 -6.69 8.81 -6.66
N MET A 78 -7.65 7.98 -7.05
CA MET A 78 -8.99 7.98 -6.46
C MET A 78 -8.96 7.55 -5.00
N ALA A 79 -8.19 6.52 -4.65
CA ALA A 79 -8.06 6.09 -3.26
C ALA A 79 -7.45 7.18 -2.37
N TYR A 80 -6.37 7.83 -2.82
CA TYR A 80 -5.72 8.90 -2.07
C TYR A 80 -6.65 10.12 -1.90
N HIS A 81 -7.38 10.50 -2.94
CA HIS A 81 -8.38 11.57 -2.86
C HIS A 81 -9.46 11.26 -1.80
N ASP A 82 -10.01 10.05 -1.79
CA ASP A 82 -11.05 9.67 -0.83
C ASP A 82 -10.53 9.68 0.61
N PHE A 83 -9.32 9.16 0.85
CA PHE A 83 -8.69 9.19 2.16
C PHE A 83 -8.35 10.59 2.65
N THR A 84 -8.06 11.53 1.74
CA THR A 84 -7.69 12.92 2.12
C THR A 84 -8.89 13.86 2.24
N THR A 85 -10.04 13.50 1.67
CA THR A 85 -11.25 14.33 1.70
C THR A 85 -12.28 13.89 2.74
N ASP A 86 -12.19 12.65 3.21
CA ASP A 86 -13.04 12.16 4.29
C ASP A 86 -12.57 12.73 5.65
N PRO A 87 -13.42 13.50 6.37
CA PRO A 87 -13.05 14.07 7.67
C PRO A 87 -12.80 13.03 8.76
N ASP A 88 -13.34 11.81 8.59
CA ASP A 88 -13.13 10.69 9.51
C ASP A 88 -11.76 10.02 9.28
N HIS A 89 -11.13 10.24 8.12
CA HIS A 89 -9.79 9.77 7.78
C HIS A 89 -8.75 10.85 8.09
N GLN A 90 -8.22 10.84 9.32
CA GLN A 90 -7.14 11.75 9.72
C GLN A 90 -5.76 11.22 9.33
N LEU A 91 -5.53 10.99 8.04
CA LEU A 91 -4.21 10.59 7.56
C LEU A 91 -3.22 11.77 7.60
N PRO A 92 -2.03 11.59 8.18
CA PRO A 92 -0.92 12.50 7.96
C PRO A 92 -0.63 12.68 6.46
N PRO A 93 -0.32 13.91 5.99
CA PRO A 93 0.11 14.14 4.61
C PRO A 93 1.29 13.25 4.24
N GLY A 94 1.29 12.72 3.02
CA GLY A 94 2.33 11.81 2.52
C GLY A 94 2.10 10.33 2.83
N ILE A 95 1.09 9.97 3.62
CA ILE A 95 0.65 8.58 3.76
C ILE A 95 -0.36 8.26 2.67
N VAL A 96 -0.05 7.24 1.87
CA VAL A 96 -0.79 6.89 0.65
C VAL A 96 -1.42 5.50 0.78
N PRO A 97 -2.73 5.33 0.52
CA PRO A 97 -3.34 4.00 0.45
C PRO A 97 -2.77 3.22 -0.73
N LEU A 98 -2.26 2.01 -0.47
CA LEU A 98 -1.55 1.21 -1.48
C LEU A 98 -2.32 -0.04 -1.90
N MET A 99 -3.03 -0.67 -0.97
CA MET A 99 -3.69 -1.96 -1.20
C MET A 99 -4.93 -2.10 -0.31
N ASP A 100 -6.06 -2.38 -0.93
CA ASP A 100 -7.28 -2.79 -0.25
C ASP A 100 -7.10 -4.20 0.33
N ARG A 101 -7.36 -4.35 1.63
CA ARG A 101 -7.26 -5.65 2.33
C ARG A 101 -8.62 -6.36 2.47
N GLY A 102 -9.70 -5.72 2.05
CA GLY A 102 -11.09 -6.11 2.26
C GLY A 102 -11.63 -5.61 3.60
N CYS A 103 -12.96 -5.70 3.78
CA CYS A 103 -13.66 -5.23 5.00
C CYS A 103 -13.30 -3.79 5.39
N ALA A 104 -13.13 -2.92 4.39
CA ALA A 104 -12.68 -1.54 4.54
C ALA A 104 -11.28 -1.37 5.16
N MET A 105 -10.47 -2.42 5.28
CA MET A 105 -9.09 -2.29 5.76
C MET A 105 -8.14 -1.98 4.61
N TRP A 106 -7.08 -1.23 4.88
CA TRP A 106 -6.09 -0.81 3.89
C TRP A 106 -4.66 -1.02 4.40
N ALA A 107 -3.75 -1.38 3.50
CA ALA A 107 -2.33 -1.17 3.70
C ALA A 107 -1.94 0.16 3.04
N LEU A 108 -1.16 0.97 3.75
CA LEU A 108 -0.72 2.27 3.31
C LEU A 108 0.81 2.33 3.36
N ILE A 109 1.38 3.32 2.67
CA ILE A 109 2.81 3.54 2.59
C ILE A 109 3.14 5.01 2.83
N ASP A 110 4.24 5.27 3.51
CA ASP A 110 4.69 6.61 3.85
C ASP A 110 5.74 7.15 2.86
N PHE A 111 5.35 8.10 2.01
CA PHE A 111 6.23 8.75 1.03
C PHE A 111 7.22 9.72 1.68
N ARG A 112 7.08 10.04 2.96
CA ARG A 112 8.05 10.88 3.69
C ARG A 112 9.31 10.10 4.08
N THR A 113 9.24 8.78 4.04
CA THR A 113 10.35 7.86 4.34
C THR A 113 10.92 7.28 3.04
N ALA A 114 12.25 7.27 2.92
CA ALA A 114 12.91 6.81 1.69
C ALA A 114 12.67 5.31 1.42
N ASP A 115 12.54 4.51 2.48
CA ASP A 115 12.30 3.06 2.45
C ASP A 115 10.81 2.69 2.42
N GLY A 116 9.91 3.68 2.46
CA GLY A 116 8.47 3.48 2.40
C GLY A 116 7.93 2.66 3.57
N GLN A 117 7.98 3.21 4.78
CA GLN A 117 7.34 2.64 5.97
C GLN A 117 5.89 2.25 5.65
N MET A 118 5.57 0.98 5.90
CA MET A 118 4.23 0.44 5.72
C MET A 118 3.36 0.73 6.94
N TRP A 119 2.10 1.00 6.68
CA TRP A 119 1.08 1.31 7.67
C TRP A 119 -0.14 0.42 7.47
N ASP A 120 -0.85 0.19 8.56
CA ASP A 120 -2.15 -0.44 8.56
C ASP A 120 -3.22 0.60 8.86
N TRP A 121 -4.31 0.56 8.09
CA TRP A 121 -5.54 1.24 8.42
C TRP A 121 -6.69 0.24 8.57
N ASP A 122 -7.23 0.13 9.78
CA ASP A 122 -8.31 -0.80 10.13
C ASP A 122 -9.41 -0.07 10.92
N PRO A 123 -10.54 0.27 10.26
CA PRO A 123 -11.66 0.94 10.91
C PRO A 123 -12.47 0.01 11.82
N ASN A 124 -12.21 -1.31 11.78
CA ASN A 124 -12.92 -2.31 12.57
C ASN A 124 -12.32 -2.50 13.98
N LEU A 125 -11.27 -1.74 14.31
CA LEU A 125 -10.72 -1.67 15.66
C LEU A 125 -11.68 -0.92 16.60
N CYS A 126 -11.27 -0.70 17.84
CA CYS A 126 -12.16 -0.13 18.85
C CYS A 126 -12.70 1.26 18.48
N CYS A 127 -11.92 2.10 17.79
CA CYS A 127 -12.33 3.43 17.36
C CYS A 127 -11.43 3.96 16.22
N LEU A 128 -11.95 4.92 15.45
CA LEU A 128 -11.25 5.53 14.31
C LEU A 128 -9.90 6.19 14.64
N PRO A 129 -9.70 6.85 15.80
CA PRO A 129 -8.37 7.36 16.17
C PRO A 129 -7.28 6.29 16.26
N HIS A 130 -7.65 5.04 16.53
CA HIS A 130 -6.72 3.91 16.55
C HIS A 130 -6.67 3.16 15.21
N ALA A 131 -7.45 3.58 14.21
CA ALA A 131 -7.53 2.91 12.92
C ALA A 131 -6.22 2.96 12.16
N LEU A 132 -5.35 3.96 12.36
CA LEU A 132 -4.04 4.05 11.70
C LEU A 132 -2.90 3.64 12.66
N ALA A 133 -2.01 2.75 12.22
CA ALA A 133 -0.77 2.45 12.95
C ALA A 133 0.38 2.01 12.02
N PRO A 134 1.64 2.32 12.37
CA PRO A 134 2.78 1.82 11.60
C PRO A 134 2.94 0.31 11.80
N LEU A 135 3.36 -0.38 10.75
CA LEU A 135 3.72 -1.81 10.83
C LEU A 135 5.15 -2.04 11.31
N GLU A 136 5.92 -0.96 11.50
CA GLU A 136 7.37 -1.00 11.80
C GLU A 136 8.18 -1.79 10.75
N GLN A 137 7.65 -1.86 9.52
CA GLN A 137 8.26 -2.50 8.37
C GLN A 137 8.43 -1.52 7.21
N SER A 138 9.58 -1.59 6.54
CA SER A 138 9.75 -0.95 5.22
C SER A 138 8.98 -1.72 4.14
N LEU A 139 8.79 -1.10 2.97
CA LEU A 139 8.19 -1.78 1.82
C LEU A 139 8.97 -3.05 1.43
N ALA A 140 10.30 -2.99 1.53
CA ALA A 140 11.18 -4.11 1.22
C ALA A 140 10.92 -5.32 2.12
N GLN A 141 10.76 -5.09 3.43
CA GLN A 141 10.44 -6.14 4.41
C GLN A 141 9.05 -6.71 4.15
N TRP A 142 8.06 -5.84 3.93
CA TRP A 142 6.69 -6.25 3.64
C TRP A 142 6.54 -7.10 2.38
N LEU A 143 7.29 -6.76 1.31
CA LEU A 143 7.34 -7.57 0.08
C LEU A 143 8.09 -8.89 0.29
N ALA A 144 9.16 -8.90 1.07
CA ALA A 144 9.87 -10.12 1.40
C ALA A 144 8.98 -11.09 2.19
N ASP A 145 8.21 -10.60 3.15
CA ASP A 145 7.26 -11.41 3.92
C ASP A 145 6.16 -11.99 3.02
N TRP A 146 5.66 -11.20 2.06
CA TRP A 146 4.73 -11.70 1.05
C TRP A 146 5.36 -12.79 0.18
N LEU A 147 6.58 -12.59 -0.32
CA LEU A 147 7.29 -13.56 -1.17
C LEU A 147 7.63 -14.87 -0.44
N HIS A 148 7.71 -14.85 0.89
CA HIS A 148 7.93 -16.03 1.73
C HIS A 148 6.64 -16.65 2.28
N ASP A 149 5.47 -16.14 1.87
CA ASP A 149 4.15 -16.60 2.34
C ASP A 149 3.98 -16.55 3.88
N VAL A 150 4.56 -15.52 4.53
CA VAL A 150 4.46 -15.32 5.99
C VAL A 150 3.55 -14.13 6.37
N MET A 151 2.90 -13.53 5.39
CA MET A 151 1.92 -12.45 5.61
C MET A 151 0.63 -12.99 6.25
N PRO A 152 0.05 -12.27 7.22
CA PRO A 152 -1.20 -12.69 7.84
C PRO A 152 -2.38 -12.52 6.87
N ASP A 153 -3.30 -13.50 6.85
CA ASP A 153 -4.55 -13.43 6.08
C ASP A 153 -5.57 -12.41 6.66
N GLY A 154 -5.39 -12.04 7.94
CA GLY A 154 -6.29 -11.20 8.74
C GLY A 154 -5.65 -9.89 9.24
N PRO A 155 -6.04 -9.38 10.42
CA PRO A 155 -5.40 -8.21 11.01
C PRO A 155 -3.90 -8.49 11.25
N TYR A 156 -3.08 -7.44 11.17
CA TYR A 156 -1.67 -7.59 11.49
C TYR A 156 -1.50 -7.92 12.99
N PRO A 157 -0.58 -8.81 13.40
CA PRO A 157 -0.48 -9.32 14.77
C PRO A 157 -0.42 -8.24 15.85
N HIS A 158 0.28 -7.12 15.58
CA HIS A 158 0.40 -6.01 16.52
C HIS A 158 -0.93 -5.27 16.77
N ARG A 159 -1.90 -5.40 15.87
CA ARG A 159 -3.20 -4.70 15.91
C ARG A 159 -4.22 -5.42 16.77
N GLU A 160 -4.16 -6.76 16.84
CA GLU A 160 -5.01 -7.57 17.72
C GLU A 160 -4.86 -7.16 19.20
N LEU A 161 -3.66 -6.70 19.59
CA LEU A 161 -3.35 -6.21 20.93
C LEU A 161 -3.90 -4.80 21.15
N SER A 162 -3.70 -3.88 20.20
CA SER A 162 -4.21 -2.50 20.31
C SER A 162 -5.74 -2.43 20.46
N SER A 163 -6.50 -3.37 19.88
CA SER A 163 -7.95 -3.43 20.08
C SER A 163 -8.37 -3.75 21.53
N ARG A 164 -7.49 -4.42 22.30
CA ARG A 164 -7.79 -4.88 23.67
C ARG A 164 -7.51 -3.81 24.73
N ASP A 165 -6.55 -2.92 24.47
CA ASP A 165 -6.10 -1.89 25.43
C ASP A 165 -6.85 -0.55 25.29
N CYS A 166 -7.96 -0.55 24.56
CA CYS A 166 -8.77 0.64 24.34
C CYS A 166 -9.58 0.99 25.60
N PRO A 167 -9.37 2.16 26.23
CA PRO A 167 -9.98 2.50 27.51
C PRO A 167 -11.51 2.69 27.47
N ASP A 168 -12.11 2.75 26.28
CA ASP A 168 -13.54 2.96 26.05
C ASP A 168 -14.32 1.68 25.66
N ARG A 169 -13.83 0.48 26.03
CA ARG A 169 -14.53 -0.79 25.81
C ARG A 169 -15.11 -1.40 27.08
#